data_AF-A0A3D6EYM0-F1
#
_entry.id   AF-A0A3D6EYM0-F1
#
_cell.length_a   1.000
_cell.length_b   1.000
_cell.length_c   1.000
_cell.angle_alpha   90.00
_cell.angle_beta   90.00
_cell.angle_gamma   90.00
#
_symmetry.space_group_name_H-M   'P 1'
#
loop_
_entity.id
_entity.type
_entity.pdbx_description
1 polymer ?
#
loop_
_entity_poly.entity_id
_entity_poly.type
_entity_poly.pdbx_seq_one_letter_code
_entity_poly.pdbx_strand_id
1 'polypeptide(L)'
;KSLFDECFDLLQNVISRARKLENYYALLIASRLELEYLLSLNFPGIDEKTLLHKQFRINEAMRITQKINQQSALYELLKHRVLHKGNTRSEQQKNELNDLVVSEMSLVASSNVDNFEIQKLHQLFQANYLISVDDYKSALHSFYELNTLLENNKQLWSNPPIYYLLTLEGILDSLRSLRNYEGMIHFIDQLRKLNNPSLNFNANVTCLIFLYEVFPLLDKGDFSASENLMRSYNEELFKKTHLLSLARNAELSLYTALIFFGIRDYGKAQKALSKIIFIGKSYTSLPIYRTIRLVNLMILYERKDFDLIKYETRSIKRDMHVVGKEYKIERSVLSFVNKQNLPASGMKRKALWEKISEDHEKIRHDVFEQQILRLFDFSAWMESKIRKVSLSEILIAKF
;
A
#
# COMPACT_ATOMS: atom_id res chain seq x y z
N LYS A 1 -39.92 -31.01 -19.83
CA LYS A 1 -39.14 -29.92 -20.45
C LYS A 1 -37.99 -30.55 -21.22
N SER A 2 -37.66 -30.04 -22.41
CA SER A 2 -36.47 -30.53 -23.13
C SER A 2 -35.21 -30.07 -22.40
N LEU A 3 -34.16 -30.86 -22.41
CA LEU A 3 -32.85 -30.53 -21.83
C LEU A 3 -32.28 -29.21 -22.41
N PHE A 4 -32.69 -28.87 -23.65
CA PHE A 4 -32.36 -27.61 -24.31
C PHE A 4 -33.13 -26.41 -23.74
N ASP A 5 -34.41 -26.56 -23.38
CA ASP A 5 -35.20 -25.49 -22.77
C ASP A 5 -34.61 -25.10 -21.40
N GLU A 6 -34.20 -26.11 -20.63
CA GLU A 6 -33.54 -25.91 -19.34
C GLU A 6 -32.18 -25.21 -19.48
N CYS A 7 -31.43 -25.51 -20.55
CA CYS A 7 -30.17 -24.82 -20.86
C CYS A 7 -30.39 -23.33 -21.20
N PHE A 8 -31.39 -23.02 -22.05
CA PHE A 8 -31.72 -21.63 -22.37
C PHE A 8 -32.25 -20.86 -21.15
N ASP A 9 -33.09 -21.48 -20.31
CA ASP A 9 -33.55 -20.90 -19.04
C ASP A 9 -32.33 -20.55 -18.14
N LEU A 10 -31.35 -21.45 -18.03
CA LEU A 10 -30.13 -21.22 -17.26
C LEU A 10 -29.29 -20.09 -17.86
N LEU A 11 -29.09 -20.05 -19.17
CA LEU A 11 -28.34 -18.99 -19.84
C LEU A 11 -28.99 -17.62 -19.68
N GLN A 12 -30.32 -17.53 -19.76
CA GLN A 12 -31.04 -16.27 -19.48
C GLN A 12 -30.87 -15.82 -18.02
N ASN A 13 -30.90 -16.76 -17.08
CA ASN A 13 -30.61 -16.48 -15.68
C ASN A 13 -29.17 -15.98 -15.47
N VAL A 14 -28.19 -16.55 -16.16
CA VAL A 14 -26.80 -16.09 -16.10
C VAL A 14 -26.66 -14.70 -16.72
N ILE A 15 -27.22 -14.46 -17.91
CA ILE A 15 -27.18 -13.18 -18.62
C ILE A 15 -27.83 -12.07 -17.79
N SER A 16 -28.99 -12.32 -17.21
CA SER A 16 -29.71 -11.33 -16.37
C SER A 16 -28.93 -11.00 -15.10
N ARG A 17 -28.37 -12.02 -14.42
CA ARG A 17 -27.51 -11.81 -13.25
C ARG A 17 -26.22 -11.09 -13.60
N ALA A 18 -25.56 -11.45 -14.70
CA ALA A 18 -24.34 -10.82 -15.17
C ALA A 18 -24.55 -9.34 -15.48
N ARG A 19 -25.68 -8.97 -16.10
CA ARG A 19 -26.07 -7.56 -16.30
C ARG A 19 -26.28 -6.83 -14.99
N LYS A 20 -27.04 -7.43 -14.05
CA LYS A 20 -27.32 -6.82 -12.74
C LYS A 20 -26.05 -6.60 -11.90
N LEU A 21 -25.06 -7.47 -12.05
CA LEU A 21 -23.78 -7.41 -11.35
C LEU A 21 -22.68 -6.71 -12.16
N GLU A 22 -23.02 -6.13 -13.31
CA GLU A 22 -22.07 -5.50 -14.24
C GLU A 22 -20.86 -6.39 -14.60
N ASN A 23 -21.05 -7.71 -14.61
CA ASN A 23 -20.01 -8.68 -14.98
C ASN A 23 -20.03 -8.93 -16.48
N TYR A 24 -19.38 -8.05 -17.23
CA TYR A 24 -19.36 -8.09 -18.69
C TYR A 24 -18.58 -9.29 -19.27
N TYR A 25 -17.63 -9.86 -18.53
CA TYR A 25 -16.95 -11.11 -18.91
C TYR A 25 -17.94 -12.29 -18.93
N ALA A 26 -18.70 -12.47 -17.85
CA ALA A 26 -19.72 -13.52 -17.78
C ALA A 26 -20.84 -13.28 -18.79
N LEU A 27 -21.26 -12.02 -18.97
CA LEU A 27 -22.27 -11.66 -19.97
C LEU A 27 -21.84 -12.02 -21.39
N LEU A 28 -20.57 -11.76 -21.73
CA LEU A 28 -20.00 -12.07 -23.03
C LEU A 28 -20.01 -13.58 -23.27
N ILE A 29 -19.44 -14.36 -22.34
CA ILE A 29 -19.37 -15.82 -22.45
C ILE A 29 -20.77 -16.44 -22.57
N ALA A 30 -21.69 -16.07 -21.68
CA ALA A 30 -23.05 -16.61 -21.69
C ALA A 30 -23.81 -16.22 -22.96
N SER A 31 -23.64 -15.00 -23.46
CA SER A 31 -24.28 -14.56 -24.71
C SER A 31 -23.72 -15.28 -25.94
N ARG A 32 -22.42 -15.61 -25.97
CA ARG A 32 -21.82 -16.39 -27.07
C ARG A 32 -22.31 -17.83 -27.05
N LEU A 33 -22.30 -18.47 -25.88
CA LEU A 33 -22.84 -19.82 -25.71
C LEU A 33 -24.32 -19.89 -26.14
N GLU A 34 -25.13 -18.89 -25.80
CA GLU A 34 -26.53 -18.82 -26.24
C GLU A 34 -26.64 -18.85 -27.78
N LEU A 35 -25.82 -18.07 -28.50
CA LEU A 35 -25.83 -18.06 -29.95
C LEU A 35 -25.30 -19.36 -30.57
N GLU A 36 -24.30 -20.00 -29.97
CA GLU A 36 -23.78 -21.30 -30.40
C GLU A 36 -24.85 -22.40 -30.28
N TYR A 37 -25.62 -22.40 -29.19
CA TYR A 37 -26.75 -23.32 -29.04
C TYR A 37 -27.87 -23.02 -30.05
N LEU A 38 -28.22 -21.75 -30.24
CA LEU A 38 -29.21 -21.38 -31.24
C LEU A 38 -28.78 -21.80 -32.65
N LEU A 39 -27.50 -21.62 -33.01
CA LEU A 39 -26.95 -22.06 -34.28
C LEU A 39 -27.01 -23.58 -34.44
N SER A 40 -26.60 -24.34 -33.43
CA SER A 40 -26.60 -25.82 -33.50
C SER A 40 -28.01 -26.42 -33.61
N LEU A 41 -29.03 -25.70 -33.13
CA LEU A 41 -30.44 -26.07 -33.26
C LEU A 41 -31.12 -25.47 -34.52
N ASN A 42 -30.37 -24.82 -35.42
CA ASN A 42 -30.87 -24.13 -36.60
C ASN A 42 -31.89 -23.00 -36.29
N PHE A 43 -31.61 -22.23 -35.24
CA PHE A 43 -32.33 -21.01 -34.85
C PHE A 43 -33.85 -21.21 -34.64
N PRO A 44 -34.25 -22.13 -33.74
CA PRO A 44 -35.67 -22.42 -33.53
C PRO A 44 -36.40 -21.20 -32.95
N GLY A 45 -37.50 -20.79 -33.58
CA GLY A 45 -38.42 -19.78 -33.03
C GLY A 45 -37.84 -18.37 -32.88
N ILE A 46 -36.73 -18.04 -33.55
CA ILE A 46 -36.16 -16.69 -33.56
C ILE A 46 -36.17 -16.11 -34.99
N ASP A 47 -36.41 -14.81 -35.10
CA ASP A 47 -36.27 -14.07 -36.34
C ASP A 47 -34.88 -13.40 -36.45
N GLU A 48 -34.56 -12.91 -37.65
CA GLU A 48 -33.30 -12.22 -37.91
C GLU A 48 -33.11 -10.98 -37.01
N LYS A 49 -34.19 -10.24 -36.74
CA LYS A 49 -34.16 -9.07 -35.87
C LYS A 49 -33.73 -9.43 -34.44
N THR A 50 -34.28 -10.52 -33.88
CA THR A 50 -33.91 -11.02 -32.55
C THR A 50 -32.46 -11.51 -32.53
N LEU A 51 -32.01 -12.16 -33.61
CA LEU A 51 -30.62 -12.58 -33.75
C LEU A 51 -29.67 -11.37 -33.77
N LEU A 52 -29.99 -10.32 -34.54
CA LEU A 52 -29.22 -9.08 -34.59
C LEU A 52 -29.18 -8.38 -33.22
N HIS A 53 -30.28 -8.34 -32.47
CA HIS A 53 -30.28 -7.79 -31.11
C HIS A 53 -29.34 -8.57 -30.16
N LYS A 54 -29.29 -9.91 -30.27
CA LYS A 54 -28.36 -10.72 -29.48
C LYS A 54 -26.90 -10.46 -29.86
N GLN A 55 -26.61 -10.29 -31.15
CA GLN A 55 -25.28 -9.90 -31.64
C GLN A 55 -24.88 -8.49 -31.17
N PHE A 56 -25.80 -7.53 -31.22
CA PHE A 56 -25.56 -6.17 -30.74
C PHE A 56 -25.16 -6.16 -29.25
N ARG A 57 -25.86 -6.94 -28.42
CA ARG A 57 -25.52 -7.10 -26.99
C ARG A 57 -24.10 -7.64 -26.78
N ILE A 58 -23.66 -8.60 -27.60
CA ILE A 58 -22.29 -9.13 -27.55
C ILE A 58 -21.29 -8.02 -27.86
N ASN A 59 -21.51 -7.27 -28.95
CA ASN A 59 -20.62 -6.19 -29.34
C ASN A 59 -20.55 -5.08 -28.28
N GLU A 60 -21.66 -4.75 -27.64
CA GLU A 60 -21.71 -3.82 -26.52
C GLU A 60 -20.89 -4.33 -25.32
N ALA A 61 -21.09 -5.59 -24.91
CA ALA A 61 -20.33 -6.20 -23.82
C ALA A 61 -18.82 -6.25 -24.14
N MET A 62 -18.44 -6.55 -25.40
CA MET A 62 -17.06 -6.53 -25.85
C MET A 62 -16.44 -5.14 -25.75
N ARG A 63 -17.16 -4.10 -26.19
CA ARG A 63 -16.70 -2.70 -26.09
C ARG A 63 -16.45 -2.29 -24.64
N ILE A 64 -17.35 -2.65 -23.73
CA ILE A 64 -17.19 -2.33 -22.30
C ILE A 64 -16.02 -3.11 -21.69
N THR A 65 -15.92 -4.41 -21.99
CA THR A 65 -14.81 -5.26 -21.54
C THR A 65 -13.46 -4.73 -22.02
N GLN A 66 -13.37 -4.26 -23.27
CA GLN A 66 -12.15 -3.66 -23.81
C GLN A 66 -11.73 -2.41 -23.01
N LYS A 67 -12.69 -1.56 -22.64
CA LYS A 67 -12.43 -0.37 -21.82
C LYS A 67 -11.98 -0.72 -20.40
N ILE A 68 -12.66 -1.67 -19.75
CA ILE A 68 -12.24 -2.20 -18.44
C ILE A 68 -10.79 -2.68 -18.52
N ASN A 69 -10.45 -3.46 -19.56
CA ASN A 69 -9.10 -3.97 -19.75
C ASN A 69 -8.07 -2.86 -19.97
N GLN A 70 -8.39 -1.83 -20.77
CA GLN A 70 -7.51 -0.68 -20.98
C GLN A 70 -7.23 0.07 -19.67
N GLN A 71 -8.28 0.33 -18.87
CA GLN A 71 -8.12 1.00 -17.58
C GLN A 71 -7.35 0.14 -16.58
N SER A 72 -7.63 -1.18 -16.53
CA SER A 72 -6.90 -2.12 -15.68
C SER A 72 -5.42 -2.15 -16.03
N ALA A 73 -5.08 -2.21 -17.32
CA ALA A 73 -3.70 -2.20 -17.79
C ALA A 73 -2.94 -0.94 -17.33
N LEU A 74 -3.58 0.24 -17.38
CA LEU A 74 -2.96 1.48 -16.87
C LEU A 74 -2.70 1.41 -15.36
N TYR A 75 -3.67 0.92 -14.58
CA TYR A 75 -3.53 0.76 -13.13
C TYR A 75 -2.43 -0.26 -12.77
N GLU A 76 -2.40 -1.40 -13.44
CA GLU A 76 -1.38 -2.43 -13.25
C GLU A 76 0.02 -1.91 -13.58
N LEU A 77 0.17 -1.20 -14.70
CA LEU A 77 1.43 -0.57 -15.08
C LEU A 77 1.88 0.47 -14.06
N LEU A 78 0.97 1.31 -13.55
CA LEU A 78 1.26 2.26 -12.48
C LEU A 78 1.78 1.53 -11.24
N LYS A 79 1.06 0.52 -10.75
CA LYS A 79 1.46 -0.26 -9.56
C LYS A 79 2.81 -0.94 -9.77
N HIS A 80 3.04 -1.53 -10.94
CA HIS A 80 4.32 -2.15 -11.27
C HIS A 80 5.47 -1.12 -11.26
N ARG A 81 5.28 0.04 -11.90
CA ARG A 81 6.28 1.12 -11.91
C ARG A 81 6.57 1.61 -10.50
N VAL A 82 5.55 1.85 -9.68
CA VAL A 82 5.72 2.29 -8.29
C VAL A 82 6.43 1.22 -7.43
N LEU A 83 6.08 -0.06 -7.59
CA LEU A 83 6.68 -1.14 -6.81
C LEU A 83 8.17 -1.34 -7.14
N HIS A 84 8.51 -1.38 -8.43
CA HIS A 84 9.87 -1.72 -8.88
C HIS A 84 10.78 -0.50 -9.00
N LYS A 85 10.23 0.65 -9.41
CA LYS A 85 11.03 1.87 -9.49
C LYS A 85 11.11 2.61 -8.15
N GLY A 86 10.20 2.30 -7.22
CA GLY A 86 9.89 3.14 -6.07
C GLY A 86 8.88 4.20 -6.47
N ASN A 87 8.31 4.89 -5.49
CA ASN A 87 7.62 6.15 -5.73
C ASN A 87 8.56 7.13 -6.45
N THR A 88 8.00 8.16 -7.08
CA THR A 88 8.77 9.18 -7.78
C THR A 88 9.79 9.82 -6.82
N ARG A 89 11.08 9.78 -7.17
CA ARG A 89 12.21 10.35 -6.40
C ARG A 89 12.96 11.45 -7.17
N SER A 90 12.50 11.76 -8.37
CA SER A 90 13.02 12.83 -9.23
C SER A 90 11.96 13.29 -10.22
N GLU A 91 12.14 14.49 -10.75
CA GLU A 91 11.27 15.04 -11.79
C GLU A 91 11.28 14.18 -13.08
N GLN A 92 12.42 13.56 -13.40
CA GLN A 92 12.51 12.60 -14.50
C GLN A 92 11.60 11.39 -14.28
N GLN A 93 11.56 10.84 -13.06
CA GLN A 93 10.66 9.73 -12.73
C GLN A 93 9.18 10.16 -12.70
N LYS A 94 8.90 11.43 -12.42
CA LYS A 94 7.56 11.99 -12.54
C LYS A 94 7.13 11.99 -14.01
N ASN A 95 8.03 12.43 -14.88
CA ASN A 95 7.80 12.46 -16.33
C ASN A 95 7.61 11.07 -16.93
N GLU A 96 8.27 10.04 -16.36
CA GLU A 96 8.04 8.63 -16.71
C GLU A 96 6.65 8.11 -16.34
N LEU A 97 5.80 8.86 -15.61
CA LEU A 97 4.41 8.50 -15.34
C LEU A 97 3.41 9.31 -16.17
N ASN A 98 3.86 10.39 -16.84
CA ASN A 98 2.97 11.28 -17.58
C ASN A 98 2.31 10.58 -18.78
N ASP A 99 2.98 9.60 -19.39
CA ASP A 99 2.41 8.77 -20.46
C ASP A 99 1.16 8.03 -19.98
N LEU A 100 1.19 7.49 -18.77
CA LEU A 100 0.04 6.80 -18.17
C LEU A 100 -1.08 7.78 -17.89
N VAL A 101 -0.79 8.95 -17.32
CA VAL A 101 -1.80 9.98 -17.01
C VAL A 101 -2.48 10.49 -18.28
N VAL A 102 -1.72 10.79 -19.32
CA VAL A 102 -2.27 11.26 -20.61
C VAL A 102 -3.16 10.17 -21.23
N SER A 103 -2.70 8.92 -21.20
CA SER A 103 -3.49 7.78 -21.68
C SER A 103 -4.78 7.65 -20.89
N GLU A 104 -4.72 7.78 -19.57
CA GLU A 104 -5.86 7.70 -18.67
C GLU A 104 -6.89 8.80 -18.95
N MET A 105 -6.45 10.05 -19.04
CA MET A 105 -7.32 11.18 -19.37
C MET A 105 -8.01 10.99 -20.73
N SER A 106 -7.29 10.45 -21.72
CA SER A 106 -7.87 10.18 -23.05
C SER A 106 -8.94 9.08 -23.02
N LEU A 107 -8.76 8.04 -22.18
CA LEU A 107 -9.76 6.98 -22.01
C LEU A 107 -11.00 7.50 -21.30
N VAL A 108 -10.84 8.30 -20.25
CA VAL A 108 -11.95 8.92 -19.53
C VAL A 108 -12.73 9.86 -20.43
N ALA A 109 -12.04 10.75 -21.16
CA ALA A 109 -12.68 11.70 -22.07
C ALA A 109 -13.43 11.02 -23.23
N SER A 110 -12.98 9.84 -23.66
CA SER A 110 -13.66 9.04 -24.70
C SER A 110 -14.71 8.08 -24.12
N SER A 111 -14.93 8.07 -22.80
CA SER A 111 -15.88 7.18 -22.16
C SER A 111 -17.22 7.82 -21.87
N ASN A 112 -18.20 7.49 -22.71
CA ASN A 112 -19.63 7.77 -22.45
C ASN A 112 -20.34 6.62 -21.73
N VAL A 113 -19.60 5.69 -21.11
CA VAL A 113 -20.17 4.51 -20.44
C VAL A 113 -20.06 4.70 -18.94
N ASP A 114 -21.21 4.82 -18.29
CA ASP A 114 -21.34 4.79 -16.84
C ASP A 114 -21.29 3.32 -16.38
N ASN A 115 -20.15 2.90 -15.82
CA ASN A 115 -19.91 1.54 -15.37
C ASN A 115 -19.07 1.57 -14.09
N PHE A 116 -19.51 0.78 -13.11
CA PHE A 116 -18.88 0.73 -11.80
C PHE A 116 -17.40 0.31 -11.86
N GLU A 117 -17.06 -0.72 -12.65
CA GLU A 117 -15.69 -1.24 -12.70
C GLU A 117 -14.73 -0.22 -13.32
N ILE A 118 -15.14 0.48 -14.38
CA ILE A 118 -14.35 1.55 -15.01
C ILE A 118 -14.13 2.70 -14.02
N GLN A 119 -15.19 3.18 -13.35
CA GLN A 119 -15.07 4.28 -12.38
C GLN A 119 -14.20 3.89 -11.18
N LYS A 120 -14.34 2.66 -10.68
CA LYS A 120 -13.50 2.12 -9.60
C LYS A 120 -12.03 2.12 -10.02
N LEU A 121 -11.71 1.61 -11.22
CA LEU A 121 -10.34 1.57 -11.73
C LEU A 121 -9.77 2.97 -12.02
N HIS A 122 -10.59 3.90 -12.51
CA HIS A 122 -10.24 5.32 -12.65
C HIS A 122 -9.81 5.93 -11.33
N GLN A 123 -10.65 5.81 -10.29
CA GLN A 123 -10.36 6.38 -8.99
C GLN A 123 -9.16 5.71 -8.30
N LEU A 124 -9.02 4.38 -8.45
CA LEU A 124 -7.84 3.66 -7.98
C LEU A 124 -6.56 4.16 -8.65
N PHE A 125 -6.58 4.38 -9.96
CA PHE A 125 -5.45 4.94 -10.70
C PHE A 125 -5.10 6.34 -10.18
N GLN A 126 -6.07 7.25 -10.15
CA GLN A 126 -5.88 8.63 -9.71
C GLN A 126 -5.32 8.71 -8.30
N ALA A 127 -5.95 8.02 -7.34
CA ALA A 127 -5.52 8.05 -5.95
C ALA A 127 -4.09 7.47 -5.75
N ASN A 128 -3.75 6.36 -6.42
CA ASN A 128 -2.41 5.77 -6.30
C ASN A 128 -1.34 6.60 -7.04
N TYR A 129 -1.70 7.26 -8.15
CA TYR A 129 -0.80 8.18 -8.85
C TYR A 129 -0.48 9.38 -7.95
N LEU A 130 -1.50 9.98 -7.34
CA LEU A 130 -1.37 11.13 -6.45
C LEU A 130 -0.51 10.80 -5.21
N ILE A 131 -0.69 9.62 -4.60
CA ILE A 131 0.22 9.11 -3.55
C ILE A 131 1.66 9.03 -4.07
N SER A 132 1.88 8.51 -5.28
CA SER A 132 3.23 8.31 -5.83
C SER A 132 4.01 9.60 -6.07
N VAL A 133 3.28 10.71 -6.26
CA VAL A 133 3.83 12.07 -6.40
C VAL A 133 3.71 12.92 -5.13
N ASP A 134 3.36 12.29 -4.00
CA ASP A 134 3.24 12.88 -2.66
C ASP A 134 2.10 13.91 -2.48
N ASP A 135 1.11 13.92 -3.37
CA ASP A 135 -0.09 14.76 -3.23
C ASP A 135 -1.20 14.02 -2.46
N TYR A 136 -0.98 13.82 -1.16
CA TYR A 136 -1.94 13.12 -0.29
C TYR A 136 -3.27 13.84 -0.13
N LYS A 137 -3.28 15.17 -0.27
CA LYS A 137 -4.52 15.94 -0.13
C LYS A 137 -5.47 15.63 -1.29
N SER A 138 -4.95 15.64 -2.51
CA SER A 138 -5.73 15.25 -3.69
C SER A 138 -6.03 13.75 -3.68
N ALA A 139 -5.07 12.90 -3.28
CA ALA A 139 -5.28 11.47 -3.17
C ALA A 139 -6.43 11.12 -2.22
N LEU A 140 -6.50 11.79 -1.06
CA LEU A 140 -7.57 11.61 -0.08
C LEU A 140 -8.94 11.93 -0.67
N HIS A 141 -9.04 12.97 -1.49
CA HIS A 141 -10.29 13.31 -2.18
C HIS A 141 -10.73 12.19 -3.13
N SER A 142 -9.84 11.70 -4.00
CA SER A 142 -10.13 10.57 -4.88
C SER A 142 -10.51 9.30 -4.11
N PHE A 143 -9.88 9.03 -2.97
CA PHE A 143 -10.27 7.90 -2.12
C PHE A 143 -11.65 8.08 -1.48
N TYR A 144 -12.06 9.30 -1.10
CA TYR A 144 -13.42 9.55 -0.61
C TYR A 144 -14.47 9.35 -1.71
N GLU A 145 -14.19 9.77 -2.93
CA GLU A 145 -15.05 9.49 -4.09
C GLU A 145 -15.15 7.97 -4.32
N LEU A 146 -14.03 7.26 -4.32
CA LEU A 146 -13.98 5.80 -4.46
C LEU A 146 -14.75 5.09 -3.33
N ASN A 147 -14.59 5.55 -2.09
CA ASN A 147 -15.30 5.00 -0.94
C ASN A 147 -16.82 5.18 -1.08
N THR A 148 -17.25 6.36 -1.53
CA THR A 148 -18.67 6.65 -1.80
C THR A 148 -19.20 5.77 -2.92
N LEU A 149 -18.45 5.61 -4.01
CA LEU A 149 -18.79 4.72 -5.12
C LEU A 149 -18.96 3.26 -4.65
N LEU A 150 -18.05 2.77 -3.80
CA LEU A 150 -18.10 1.42 -3.25
C LEU A 150 -19.27 1.23 -2.28
N GLU A 151 -19.49 2.17 -1.37
CA GLU A 151 -20.57 2.10 -0.38
C GLU A 151 -21.96 2.17 -1.03
N ASN A 152 -22.11 2.91 -2.13
CA ASN A 152 -23.35 2.95 -2.90
C ASN A 152 -23.62 1.67 -3.70
N ASN A 153 -22.59 0.82 -3.90
CA ASN A 153 -22.64 -0.37 -4.76
C ASN A 153 -22.17 -1.65 -4.05
N LYS A 154 -22.58 -1.87 -2.79
CA LYS A 154 -22.16 -3.03 -1.97
C LYS A 154 -22.43 -4.38 -2.62
N GLN A 155 -23.50 -4.47 -3.43
CA GLN A 155 -23.84 -5.67 -4.18
C GLN A 155 -22.80 -6.05 -5.24
N LEU A 156 -21.93 -5.12 -5.64
CA LEU A 156 -20.87 -5.31 -6.64
C LEU A 156 -19.50 -5.59 -6.01
N TRP A 157 -19.43 -5.68 -4.67
CA TRP A 157 -18.18 -5.97 -4.00
C TRP A 157 -17.64 -7.35 -4.36
N SER A 158 -16.31 -7.44 -4.48
CA SER A 158 -15.62 -8.72 -4.51
C SER A 158 -15.85 -9.48 -3.20
N ASN A 159 -15.74 -10.81 -3.23
CA ASN A 159 -15.79 -11.63 -2.03
C ASN A 159 -14.48 -12.44 -1.91
N PRO A 160 -13.54 -12.08 -1.01
CA PRO A 160 -13.63 -10.98 -0.03
C PRO A 160 -13.53 -9.57 -0.64
N PRO A 161 -13.97 -8.51 0.07
CA PRO A 161 -14.05 -7.14 -0.45
C PRO A 161 -12.67 -6.44 -0.45
N ILE A 162 -11.74 -6.99 -1.22
CA ILE A 162 -10.33 -6.56 -1.27
C ILE A 162 -10.19 -5.09 -1.68
N TYR A 163 -10.91 -4.64 -2.70
CA TYR A 163 -10.82 -3.26 -3.17
C TYR A 163 -11.35 -2.25 -2.15
N TYR A 164 -12.37 -2.62 -1.38
CA TYR A 164 -12.87 -1.78 -0.29
C TYR A 164 -11.85 -1.69 0.84
N LEU A 165 -11.24 -2.82 1.23
CA LEU A 165 -10.13 -2.82 2.20
C LEU A 165 -8.95 -1.93 1.75
N LEU A 166 -8.54 -2.03 0.48
CA LEU A 166 -7.47 -1.20 -0.07
C LEU A 166 -7.83 0.29 -0.11
N THR A 167 -9.11 0.61 -0.35
CA THR A 167 -9.61 1.99 -0.33
C THR A 167 -9.52 2.56 1.09
N LEU A 168 -9.99 1.81 2.09
CA LEU A 168 -9.88 2.22 3.50
C LEU A 168 -8.42 2.37 3.94
N GLU A 169 -7.54 1.45 3.54
CA GLU A 169 -6.11 1.57 3.80
C GLU A 169 -5.50 2.82 3.15
N GLY A 170 -5.88 3.15 1.90
CA GLY A 170 -5.42 4.36 1.21
C GLY A 170 -5.89 5.66 1.86
N ILE A 171 -7.13 5.69 2.38
CA ILE A 171 -7.65 6.81 3.17
C ILE A 171 -6.83 6.97 4.44
N LEU A 172 -6.61 5.88 5.18
CA LEU A 172 -5.87 5.89 6.44
C LEU A 172 -4.41 6.32 6.23
N ASP A 173 -3.76 5.84 5.16
CA ASP A 173 -2.40 6.26 4.79
C ASP A 173 -2.35 7.76 4.49
N SER A 174 -3.31 8.26 3.70
CA SER A 174 -3.40 9.68 3.35
C SER A 174 -3.66 10.56 4.58
N LEU A 175 -4.57 10.15 5.47
CA LEU A 175 -4.85 10.84 6.73
C LEU A 175 -3.64 10.88 7.65
N ARG A 176 -2.91 9.77 7.78
CA ARG A 176 -1.67 9.72 8.55
C ARG A 176 -0.61 10.66 7.96
N SER A 177 -0.43 10.65 6.64
CA SER A 177 0.50 11.56 5.95
C SER A 177 0.16 13.04 6.22
N LEU A 178 -1.13 13.36 6.33
CA LEU A 178 -1.63 14.70 6.66
C LEU A 178 -1.69 14.97 8.18
N ARG A 179 -1.23 14.03 9.02
CA ARG A 179 -1.32 14.06 10.50
C ARG A 179 -2.75 14.25 11.04
N ASN A 180 -3.77 13.90 10.25
CA ASN A 180 -5.17 13.96 10.66
C ASN A 180 -5.58 12.64 11.34
N TYR A 181 -5.09 12.43 12.56
CA TYR A 181 -5.34 11.20 13.32
C TYR A 181 -6.79 11.07 13.82
N GLU A 182 -7.47 12.19 14.08
CA GLU A 182 -8.89 12.17 14.46
C GLU A 182 -9.76 11.63 13.32
N GLY A 183 -9.47 12.04 12.08
CA GLY A 183 -10.16 11.53 10.90
C GLY A 183 -9.99 10.03 10.68
N MET A 184 -8.93 9.42 11.20
CA MET A 184 -8.67 7.98 11.05
C MET A 184 -9.68 7.12 11.83
N ILE A 185 -10.18 7.61 12.97
CA ILE A 185 -11.06 6.86 13.88
C ILE A 185 -12.26 6.31 13.12
N HIS A 186 -12.91 7.15 12.31
CA HIS A 186 -14.07 6.75 11.52
C HIS A 186 -13.77 5.57 10.58
N PHE A 187 -12.63 5.59 9.89
CA PHE A 187 -12.27 4.56 8.92
C PHE A 187 -11.74 3.29 9.58
N ILE A 188 -11.12 3.39 10.76
CA ILE A 188 -10.80 2.24 11.61
C ILE A 188 -12.10 1.53 12.04
N ASP A 189 -13.14 2.27 12.42
CA ASP A 189 -14.44 1.69 12.75
C ASP A 189 -15.11 1.02 11.54
N GLN A 190 -14.91 1.53 10.32
CA GLN A 190 -15.36 0.85 9.10
C GLN A 190 -14.61 -0.47 8.88
N LEU A 191 -13.29 -0.51 9.11
CA LEU A 191 -12.51 -1.75 9.05
C LEU A 191 -13.04 -2.80 10.04
N ARG A 192 -13.40 -2.39 11.27
CA ARG A 192 -13.93 -3.29 12.31
C ARG A 192 -15.26 -3.96 11.91
N LYS A 193 -16.04 -3.33 11.02
CA LYS A 193 -17.31 -3.88 10.51
C LYS A 193 -17.10 -4.92 9.41
N LEU A 194 -15.90 -5.04 8.86
CA LEU A 194 -15.60 -6.05 7.85
C LEU A 194 -15.46 -7.42 8.50
N ASN A 195 -16.31 -8.35 8.06
CA ASN A 195 -16.20 -9.75 8.42
C ASN A 195 -16.32 -10.61 7.16
N ASN A 196 -15.46 -11.61 7.02
CA ASN A 196 -15.46 -12.53 5.90
C ASN A 196 -15.16 -13.96 6.37
N PRO A 197 -15.66 -15.01 5.69
CA PRO A 197 -15.26 -16.38 6.00
C PRO A 197 -13.75 -16.65 5.88
N SER A 198 -13.03 -15.85 5.09
CA SER A 198 -11.58 -16.00 4.92
C SER A 198 -10.79 -15.54 6.15
N LEU A 199 -10.13 -16.49 6.81
CA LEU A 199 -9.25 -16.22 7.96
C LEU A 199 -8.08 -15.28 7.61
N ASN A 200 -7.49 -15.43 6.42
CA ASN A 200 -6.38 -14.59 5.97
C ASN A 200 -6.84 -13.13 5.76
N PHE A 201 -8.05 -12.95 5.22
CA PHE A 201 -8.63 -11.62 5.05
C PHE A 201 -8.86 -10.94 6.40
N ASN A 202 -9.48 -11.65 7.35
CA ASN A 202 -9.73 -11.12 8.69
C ASN A 202 -8.43 -10.80 9.43
N ALA A 203 -7.41 -11.67 9.34
CA ALA A 203 -6.10 -11.40 9.94
C ALA A 203 -5.46 -10.13 9.36
N ASN A 204 -5.59 -9.91 8.04
CA ASN A 204 -5.10 -8.68 7.40
C ASN A 204 -5.88 -7.44 7.87
N VAL A 205 -7.20 -7.52 8.01
CA VAL A 205 -8.03 -6.44 8.58
C VAL A 205 -7.60 -6.13 10.01
N THR A 206 -7.44 -7.13 10.89
CA THR A 206 -6.96 -6.96 12.26
C THR A 206 -5.56 -6.32 12.29
N CYS A 207 -4.67 -6.74 11.40
CA CYS A 207 -3.34 -6.15 11.30
C CYS A 207 -3.39 -4.67 10.90
N LEU A 208 -4.25 -4.30 9.96
CA LEU A 208 -4.43 -2.91 9.53
C LEU A 208 -4.97 -2.04 10.66
N ILE A 209 -5.98 -2.52 11.39
CA ILE A 209 -6.52 -1.82 12.55
C ILE A 209 -5.40 -1.56 13.56
N PHE A 210 -4.64 -2.60 13.94
CA PHE A 210 -3.53 -2.44 14.88
C PHE A 210 -2.49 -1.42 14.40
N LEU A 211 -2.09 -1.50 13.13
CA LEU A 211 -1.09 -0.59 12.56
C LEU A 211 -1.55 0.87 12.64
N TYR A 212 -2.79 1.16 12.22
CA TYR A 212 -3.31 2.52 12.23
C TYR A 212 -3.69 3.04 13.62
N GLU A 213 -3.88 2.17 14.61
CA GLU A 213 -4.00 2.56 16.02
C GLU A 213 -2.64 2.84 16.68
N VAL A 214 -1.58 2.13 16.28
CA VAL A 214 -0.25 2.31 16.86
C VAL A 214 0.52 3.46 16.21
N PHE A 215 0.24 3.80 14.96
CA PHE A 215 0.92 4.90 14.25
C PHE A 215 0.84 6.25 14.96
N PRO A 216 -0.32 6.75 15.43
CA PRO A 216 -0.37 7.99 16.19
C PRO A 216 0.51 7.97 17.46
N LEU A 217 0.60 6.82 18.13
CA LEU A 217 1.41 6.65 19.34
C LEU A 217 2.91 6.68 19.00
N LEU A 218 3.32 5.97 17.94
CA LEU A 218 4.70 5.95 17.46
C LEU A 218 5.16 7.31 16.94
N ASP A 219 4.31 7.99 16.16
CA ASP A 219 4.61 9.31 15.60
C ASP A 219 4.78 10.35 16.72
N LYS A 220 4.04 10.21 17.83
CA LYS A 220 4.19 11.02 19.06
C LYS A 220 5.29 10.51 20.01
N GLY A 221 5.97 9.41 19.68
CA GLY A 221 7.01 8.83 20.54
C GLY A 221 6.50 8.21 21.85
N ASP A 222 5.21 7.88 21.97
CA ASP A 222 4.64 7.15 23.12
C ASP A 222 4.81 5.63 22.93
N PHE A 223 6.05 5.19 23.15
CA PHE A 223 6.42 3.78 22.99
C PHE A 223 5.82 2.88 24.09
N SER A 224 5.50 3.43 25.26
CA SER A 224 4.91 2.66 26.37
C SER A 224 3.45 2.33 26.07
N ALA A 225 2.65 3.31 25.63
CA ALA A 225 1.29 3.05 25.18
C ALA A 225 1.27 2.09 23.97
N SER A 226 2.23 2.24 23.06
CA SER A 226 2.38 1.34 21.91
C SER A 226 2.64 -0.11 22.32
N GLU A 227 3.48 -0.35 23.35
CA GLU A 227 3.72 -1.70 23.88
C GLU A 227 2.45 -2.28 24.54
N ASN A 228 1.71 -1.47 25.28
CA ASN A 228 0.45 -1.90 25.92
C ASN A 228 -0.60 -2.29 24.87
N LEU A 229 -0.76 -1.50 23.81
CA LEU A 229 -1.63 -1.82 22.68
C LEU A 229 -1.18 -3.11 21.97
N MET A 230 0.12 -3.28 21.75
CA MET A 230 0.66 -4.50 21.17
C MET A 230 0.31 -5.76 22.00
N ARG A 231 0.33 -5.66 23.33
CA ARG A 231 -0.06 -6.76 24.22
C ARG A 231 -1.54 -7.11 24.11
N SER A 232 -2.44 -6.14 23.93
CA SER A 232 -3.88 -6.42 23.75
C SER A 232 -4.18 -7.16 22.45
N TYR A 233 -3.36 -6.97 21.41
CA TYR A 233 -3.47 -7.64 20.12
C TYR A 233 -2.76 -9.01 20.06
N ASN A 234 -2.24 -9.54 21.17
CA ASN A 234 -1.42 -10.76 21.15
C ASN A 234 -2.16 -11.99 20.58
N GLU A 235 -3.37 -12.26 21.07
CA GLU A 235 -4.19 -13.41 20.62
C GLU A 235 -4.79 -13.19 19.23
N GLU A 236 -5.23 -11.97 18.95
CA GLU A 236 -5.97 -11.64 17.72
C GLU A 236 -5.05 -11.51 16.51
N LEU A 237 -3.81 -11.03 16.70
CA LEU A 237 -2.86 -10.73 15.62
C LEU A 237 -1.53 -11.47 15.76
N PHE A 238 -0.79 -11.27 16.86
CA PHE A 238 0.62 -11.71 16.93
C PHE A 238 0.80 -13.23 16.93
N LYS A 239 -0.15 -13.99 17.50
CA LYS A 239 -0.19 -15.46 17.37
C LYS A 239 -0.63 -15.95 15.99
N LYS A 240 -1.21 -15.08 15.16
CA LYS A 240 -1.80 -15.41 13.84
C LYS A 240 -1.02 -14.82 12.65
N THR A 241 0.22 -14.39 12.86
CA THR A 241 1.08 -13.80 11.81
C THR A 241 1.33 -14.71 10.60
N HIS A 242 1.19 -16.03 10.75
CA HIS A 242 1.27 -16.99 9.66
C HIS A 242 0.14 -16.85 8.62
N LEU A 243 -0.98 -16.20 8.98
CA LEU A 243 -2.10 -15.91 8.07
C LEU A 243 -1.87 -14.64 7.22
N LEU A 244 -0.83 -13.85 7.54
CA LEU A 244 -0.53 -12.59 6.86
C LEU A 244 0.32 -12.83 5.62
N SER A 245 0.17 -11.95 4.63
CA SER A 245 1.05 -11.91 3.45
C SER A 245 2.49 -11.55 3.84
N LEU A 246 3.46 -11.80 2.96
CA LEU A 246 4.86 -11.42 3.18
C LEU A 246 5.00 -9.91 3.40
N ALA A 247 4.34 -9.09 2.58
CA ALA A 247 4.40 -7.64 2.69
C ALA A 247 3.85 -7.15 4.04
N ARG A 248 2.69 -7.68 4.47
CA ARG A 248 2.08 -7.30 5.74
C ARG A 248 2.89 -7.77 6.94
N ASN A 249 3.46 -8.98 6.87
CA ASN A 249 4.40 -9.45 7.89
C ASN A 249 5.63 -8.55 8.01
N ALA A 250 6.17 -8.08 6.88
CA ALA A 250 7.32 -7.18 6.89
C ALA A 250 7.02 -5.86 7.60
N GLU A 251 5.85 -5.29 7.31
CA GLU A 251 5.37 -4.06 7.93
C GLU A 251 5.11 -4.21 9.43
N LEU A 252 4.37 -5.26 9.82
CA LEU A 252 4.10 -5.55 11.23
C LEU A 252 5.40 -5.72 12.03
N SER A 253 6.37 -6.46 11.48
CA SER A 253 7.68 -6.64 12.10
C SER A 253 8.48 -5.34 12.21
N LEU A 254 8.45 -4.46 11.20
CA LEU A 254 9.11 -3.16 11.24
C LEU A 254 8.60 -2.35 12.43
N TYR A 255 7.28 -2.19 12.54
CA TYR A 255 6.69 -1.38 13.59
C TYR A 255 6.81 -2.03 14.97
N THR A 256 6.72 -3.36 15.06
CA THR A 256 7.04 -4.10 16.29
C THR A 256 8.48 -3.83 16.76
N ALA A 257 9.44 -3.82 15.83
CA ALA A 257 10.82 -3.52 16.16
C ALA A 257 11.00 -2.08 16.63
N LEU A 258 10.30 -1.11 16.02
CA LEU A 258 10.33 0.29 16.44
C LEU A 258 9.74 0.52 17.83
N ILE A 259 8.65 -0.18 18.20
CA ILE A 259 8.08 -0.16 19.56
C ILE A 259 9.13 -0.62 20.57
N PHE A 260 9.71 -1.81 20.36
CA PHE A 260 10.73 -2.37 21.25
C PHE A 260 12.00 -1.51 21.29
N PHE A 261 12.40 -0.93 20.16
CA PHE A 261 13.51 0.00 20.08
C PHE A 261 13.28 1.24 20.95
N GLY A 262 12.09 1.83 20.88
CA GLY A 262 11.72 3.03 21.65
C GLY A 262 11.71 2.81 23.15
N ILE A 263 11.28 1.64 23.63
CA ILE A 263 11.37 1.26 25.06
C ILE A 263 12.77 0.72 25.45
N ARG A 264 13.73 0.73 24.51
CA ARG A 264 15.13 0.29 24.70
C ARG A 264 15.31 -1.22 24.92
N ASP A 265 14.33 -2.05 24.54
CA ASP A 265 14.47 -3.51 24.50
C ASP A 265 15.03 -3.95 23.13
N TYR A 266 16.33 -3.69 22.93
CA TYR A 266 17.00 -3.99 21.66
C TYR A 266 17.07 -5.48 21.33
N GLY A 267 16.96 -6.35 22.33
CA GLY A 267 16.90 -7.80 22.15
C GLY A 267 15.60 -8.22 21.44
N LYS A 268 14.45 -7.76 21.95
CA LYS A 268 13.16 -8.00 21.29
C LYS A 268 13.04 -7.27 19.95
N ALA A 269 13.58 -6.06 19.84
CA ALA A 269 13.61 -5.32 18.57
C ALA A 269 14.35 -6.11 17.47
N GLN A 270 15.53 -6.67 17.79
CA GLN A 270 16.27 -7.51 16.84
C GLN A 270 15.50 -8.80 16.50
N LYS A 271 14.88 -9.45 17.49
CA LYS A 271 14.08 -10.66 17.28
C LYS A 271 12.89 -10.43 16.35
N ALA A 272 12.26 -9.26 16.40
CA ALA A 272 11.15 -8.90 15.52
C ALA A 272 11.57 -8.83 14.03
N LEU A 273 12.82 -8.45 13.75
CA LEU A 273 13.35 -8.32 12.38
C LEU A 273 14.10 -9.57 11.89
N SER A 274 14.56 -10.43 12.80
CA SER A 274 15.48 -11.53 12.46
C SER A 274 14.90 -12.49 11.42
N LYS A 275 13.60 -12.81 11.50
CA LYS A 275 12.92 -13.69 10.53
C LYS A 275 12.98 -13.11 9.11
N ILE A 276 12.82 -11.80 8.97
CA ILE A 276 12.81 -11.13 7.67
C ILE A 276 14.23 -11.02 7.11
N ILE A 277 15.19 -10.65 7.95
CA ILE A 277 16.59 -10.52 7.56
C ILE A 277 17.17 -11.87 7.15
N PHE A 278 16.87 -12.94 7.90
CA PHE A 278 17.36 -14.28 7.63
C PHE A 278 16.78 -14.87 6.32
N ILE A 279 15.48 -14.68 6.08
CA ILE A 279 14.79 -15.15 4.86
C ILE A 279 15.04 -14.19 3.68
N GLY A 280 15.85 -13.13 3.86
CA GLY A 280 15.97 -11.90 3.07
C GLY A 280 15.68 -11.97 1.56
N LYS A 281 16.07 -13.03 0.85
CA LYS A 281 15.77 -13.24 -0.58
C LYS A 281 14.29 -13.05 -0.94
N SER A 282 13.35 -13.50 -0.11
CA SER A 282 11.91 -13.35 -0.37
C SER A 282 11.39 -11.94 -0.11
N TYR A 283 12.14 -11.12 0.62
CA TYR A 283 11.75 -9.76 1.03
C TYR A 283 12.49 -8.67 0.25
N THR A 284 13.58 -9.00 -0.45
CA THR A 284 14.42 -8.02 -1.18
C THR A 284 13.63 -7.20 -2.22
N SER A 285 12.58 -7.76 -2.81
CA SER A 285 11.73 -7.06 -3.77
C SER A 285 10.78 -6.04 -3.14
N LEU A 286 10.59 -6.07 -1.82
CA LEU A 286 9.66 -5.18 -1.12
C LEU A 286 10.33 -3.84 -0.81
N PRO A 287 9.69 -2.69 -1.12
CA PRO A 287 10.23 -1.38 -0.80
C PRO A 287 10.59 -1.19 0.68
N ILE A 288 9.77 -1.75 1.58
CA ILE A 288 9.94 -1.66 3.04
C ILE A 288 11.19 -2.40 3.57
N TYR A 289 11.73 -3.34 2.80
CA TYR A 289 12.89 -4.13 3.23
C TYR A 289 14.13 -3.27 3.47
N ARG A 290 14.33 -2.22 2.65
CA ARG A 290 15.42 -1.26 2.86
C ARG A 290 15.29 -0.56 4.21
N THR A 291 14.10 -0.06 4.54
CA THR A 291 13.80 0.56 5.83
C THR A 291 14.07 -0.39 7.00
N ILE A 292 13.68 -1.66 6.87
CA ILE A 292 13.96 -2.70 7.88
C ILE A 292 15.46 -2.86 8.12
N ARG A 293 16.28 -2.86 7.06
CA ARG A 293 17.74 -2.95 7.18
C ARG A 293 18.34 -1.73 7.89
N LEU A 294 17.81 -0.52 7.63
CA LEU A 294 18.24 0.70 8.32
C LEU A 294 17.88 0.65 9.81
N VAL A 295 16.67 0.20 10.16
CA VAL A 295 16.27 0.03 11.56
C VAL A 295 17.11 -1.05 12.24
N ASN A 296 17.46 -2.13 11.54
CA ASN A 296 18.39 -3.12 12.07
C ASN A 296 19.79 -2.53 12.34
N LEU A 297 20.30 -1.65 11.48
CA LEU A 297 21.55 -0.91 11.75
C LEU A 297 21.45 -0.04 13.01
N MET A 298 20.30 0.62 13.24
CA MET A 298 20.08 1.37 14.48
C MET A 298 20.15 0.45 15.70
N ILE A 299 19.47 -0.71 15.65
CA ILE A 299 19.49 -1.70 16.74
C ILE A 299 20.91 -2.19 17.02
N LEU A 300 21.69 -2.52 15.98
CA LEU A 300 23.09 -2.93 16.12
C LEU A 300 23.96 -1.82 16.71
N TYR A 301 23.70 -0.56 16.34
CA TYR A 301 24.41 0.59 16.88
C TYR A 301 24.19 0.75 18.39
N GLU A 302 22.93 0.63 18.85
CA GLU A 302 22.62 0.70 20.28
C GLU A 302 23.25 -0.43 21.08
N ARG A 303 23.41 -1.61 20.47
CA ARG A 303 24.08 -2.78 21.05
C ARG A 303 25.61 -2.71 20.99
N LYS A 304 26.17 -1.73 20.26
CA LYS A 304 27.61 -1.57 20.01
C LYS A 304 28.22 -2.73 19.20
N ASP A 305 27.41 -3.41 18.38
CA ASP A 305 27.84 -4.52 17.52
C ASP A 305 28.49 -3.99 16.21
N PHE A 306 29.56 -3.20 16.33
CA PHE A 306 30.13 -2.43 15.21
C PHE A 306 30.72 -3.27 14.07
N ASP A 307 31.12 -4.51 14.34
CA ASP A 307 31.64 -5.39 13.29
C ASP A 307 30.52 -5.86 12.34
N LEU A 308 29.33 -6.12 12.88
CA LEU A 308 28.14 -6.41 12.08
C LEU A 308 27.68 -5.18 11.28
N ILE A 309 27.76 -3.98 11.86
CA ILE A 309 27.43 -2.72 11.17
C ILE A 309 28.29 -2.52 9.92
N LYS A 310 29.60 -2.79 10.00
CA LYS A 310 30.52 -2.67 8.85
C LYS A 310 30.10 -3.61 7.71
N TYR A 311 29.77 -4.86 8.03
CA TYR A 311 29.31 -5.84 7.05
C TYR A 311 28.00 -5.40 6.41
N GLU A 312 27.00 -5.05 7.23
CA GLU A 312 25.66 -4.70 6.76
C GLU A 312 25.66 -3.41 5.92
N THR A 313 26.43 -2.39 6.33
CA THR A 313 26.60 -1.15 5.55
C THR A 313 27.18 -1.43 4.16
N ARG A 314 28.20 -2.30 4.04
CA ARG A 314 28.77 -2.68 2.73
C ARG A 314 27.75 -3.41 1.87
N SER A 315 26.94 -4.26 2.48
CA SER A 315 25.86 -4.97 1.79
C SER A 315 24.83 -4.00 1.22
N ILE A 316 24.32 -3.07 2.05
CA ILE A 316 23.35 -2.05 1.62
C ILE A 316 23.92 -1.18 0.48
N LYS A 317 25.18 -0.72 0.60
CA LYS A 317 25.83 0.10 -0.44
C LYS A 317 25.95 -0.62 -1.78
N ARG A 318 26.23 -1.93 -1.79
CA ARG A 318 26.29 -2.70 -3.05
C ARG A 318 24.93 -2.75 -3.74
N ASP A 319 23.87 -2.99 -2.98
CA ASP A 319 22.50 -3.00 -3.52
C ASP A 319 22.06 -1.62 -4.01
N MET A 320 22.54 -0.55 -3.37
CA MET A 320 22.29 0.83 -3.77
C MET A 320 22.92 1.20 -5.12
N HIS A 321 24.18 0.84 -5.35
CA HIS A 321 24.90 1.15 -6.58
C HIS A 321 24.33 0.47 -7.83
N VAL A 322 23.76 -0.73 -7.69
CA VAL A 322 23.12 -1.45 -8.81
C VAL A 322 21.86 -0.74 -9.30
N VAL A 323 21.20 0.02 -8.43
CA VAL A 323 19.88 0.60 -8.71
C VAL A 323 19.93 2.11 -9.00
N GLY A 324 21.02 2.81 -8.66
CA GLY A 324 21.18 4.25 -8.93
C GLY A 324 20.20 5.17 -8.18
N LYS A 325 19.60 4.68 -7.08
CA LYS A 325 18.47 5.31 -6.37
C LYS A 325 18.71 5.41 -4.86
N GLU A 326 19.70 6.20 -4.46
CA GLU A 326 20.02 6.41 -3.05
C GLU A 326 19.24 7.59 -2.48
N TYR A 327 18.48 7.36 -1.42
CA TYR A 327 17.93 8.48 -0.65
C TYR A 327 19.07 9.18 0.12
N LYS A 328 18.95 10.49 0.29
CA LYS A 328 19.87 11.30 1.08
C LYS A 328 19.85 10.84 2.54
N ILE A 329 18.67 10.51 3.09
CA ILE A 329 18.57 10.04 4.48
C ILE A 329 19.29 8.70 4.68
N GLU A 330 19.21 7.78 3.71
CA GLU A 330 19.91 6.49 3.77
C GLU A 330 21.42 6.69 3.86
N ARG A 331 21.98 7.54 2.99
CA ARG A 331 23.41 7.88 3.03
C ARG A 331 23.82 8.50 4.37
N SER A 332 22.99 9.39 4.92
CA SER A 332 23.22 10.00 6.23
C SER A 332 23.24 8.95 7.35
N VAL A 333 22.28 8.02 7.37
CA VAL A 333 22.24 6.91 8.34
C VAL A 333 23.49 6.03 8.21
N LEU A 334 23.85 5.62 7.00
CA LEU A 334 25.03 4.78 6.77
C LEU A 334 26.32 5.49 7.21
N SER A 335 26.45 6.80 6.94
CA SER A 335 27.58 7.60 7.41
C SER A 335 27.61 7.69 8.95
N PHE A 336 26.45 7.86 9.57
CA PHE A 336 26.31 8.00 11.01
C PHE A 336 26.68 6.73 11.77
N VAL A 337 26.13 5.57 11.39
CA VAL A 337 26.36 4.30 12.11
C VAL A 337 27.81 3.82 12.05
N ASN A 338 28.57 4.24 11.03
CA ASN A 338 29.99 3.91 10.91
C ASN A 338 30.89 4.79 11.82
N LYS A 339 30.35 5.86 12.42
CA LYS A 339 31.08 6.65 13.43
C LYS A 339 31.00 5.94 14.78
N GLN A 340 32.09 5.27 15.15
CA GLN A 340 32.18 4.49 16.39
C GLN A 340 32.00 5.34 17.66
N ASN A 341 32.46 6.59 17.64
CA ASN A 341 32.43 7.47 18.81
C ASN A 341 31.89 8.86 18.46
N LEU A 342 30.83 9.26 19.14
CA LEU A 342 30.36 10.66 19.13
C LEU A 342 31.22 11.49 20.09
N PRO A 343 31.42 12.80 19.83
CA PRO A 343 32.24 13.67 20.67
C PRO A 343 31.80 13.63 22.15
N ALA A 344 32.75 13.52 23.08
CA ALA A 344 32.43 13.47 24.50
C ALA A 344 31.83 14.80 25.02
N SER A 345 32.38 15.93 24.57
CA SER A 345 32.00 17.29 24.99
C SER A 345 30.64 17.73 24.42
N GLY A 346 29.81 18.33 25.27
CA GLY A 346 28.50 18.90 24.90
C GLY A 346 28.61 20.01 23.85
N MET A 347 29.61 20.90 23.96
CA MET A 347 29.85 21.95 22.96
C MET A 347 30.19 21.36 21.58
N LYS A 348 31.06 20.33 21.54
CA LYS A 348 31.41 19.64 20.29
C LYS A 348 30.23 18.89 19.67
N ARG A 349 29.33 18.33 20.50
CA ARG A 349 28.07 17.73 20.04
C ARG A 349 27.11 18.75 19.47
N LYS A 350 26.96 19.91 20.11
CA LYS A 350 26.11 21.01 19.62
C LYS A 350 26.60 21.51 18.26
N ALA A 351 27.90 21.78 18.13
CA ALA A 351 28.50 22.17 16.85
C ALA A 351 28.35 21.09 15.76
N LEU A 352 28.44 19.80 16.13
CA LEU A 352 28.19 18.70 15.21
C LEU A 352 26.73 18.67 14.75
N TRP A 353 25.77 18.91 15.64
CA TRP A 353 24.36 18.97 15.30
C TRP A 353 24.07 20.17 14.38
N GLU A 354 24.53 21.37 14.75
CA GLU A 354 24.35 22.59 13.95
C GLU A 354 24.80 22.38 12.50
N LYS A 355 25.97 21.74 12.31
CA LYS A 355 26.51 21.42 10.97
C LYS A 355 25.64 20.49 10.13
N ILE A 356 24.90 19.56 10.74
CA ILE A 356 24.10 18.55 10.01
C ILE A 356 22.61 18.93 10.01
N SER A 357 22.17 19.81 10.92
CA SER A 357 20.77 20.19 11.10
C SER A 357 20.16 20.82 9.86
N GLU A 358 20.88 21.73 9.18
CA GLU A 358 20.40 22.34 7.93
C GLU A 358 20.17 21.30 6.82
N ASP A 359 21.06 20.31 6.71
CA ASP A 359 20.92 19.24 5.72
C ASP A 359 19.75 18.32 6.07
N HIS A 360 19.54 18.03 7.36
CA HIS A 360 18.38 17.27 7.82
C HIS A 360 17.07 18.00 7.56
N GLU A 361 17.01 19.32 7.75
CA GLU A 361 15.80 20.08 7.44
C GLU A 361 15.52 20.15 5.94
N LYS A 362 16.55 20.27 5.10
CA LYS A 362 16.38 20.15 3.65
C LYS A 362 15.85 18.77 3.26
N ILE A 363 16.36 17.70 3.86
CA ILE A 363 15.88 16.32 3.64
C ILE A 363 14.43 16.18 4.08
N ARG A 364 14.03 16.80 5.20
CA ARG A 364 12.62 16.77 5.66
C ARG A 364 11.69 17.49 4.70
N HIS A 365 12.09 18.59 4.06
CA HIS A 365 11.21 19.28 3.11
C HIS A 365 11.28 18.71 1.69
N ASP A 366 12.11 17.69 1.47
CA ASP A 366 12.22 17.00 0.19
C ASP A 366 11.09 15.97 0.04
N VAL A 367 10.15 16.29 -0.85
CA VAL A 367 8.98 15.47 -1.23
C VAL A 367 9.37 14.03 -1.54
N PHE A 368 10.58 13.82 -2.09
CA PHE A 368 11.04 12.48 -2.42
C PHE A 368 11.47 11.69 -1.18
N GLU A 369 12.09 12.34 -0.19
CA GLU A 369 12.56 11.70 1.04
C GLU A 369 11.44 11.39 2.03
N GLN A 370 10.32 12.14 1.95
CA GLN A 370 9.14 11.97 2.82
C GLN A 370 8.61 10.54 2.87
N GLN A 371 8.74 9.80 1.78
CA GLN A 371 8.28 8.42 1.66
C GLN A 371 8.97 7.48 2.67
N ILE A 372 10.27 7.66 2.91
CA ILE A 372 11.01 6.90 3.93
C ILE A 372 10.74 7.49 5.31
N LEU A 373 10.76 8.82 5.42
CA LEU A 373 10.61 9.51 6.70
C LEU A 373 9.24 9.25 7.35
N ARG A 374 8.21 8.98 6.55
CA ARG A 374 6.88 8.56 7.01
C ARG A 374 6.89 7.18 7.69
N LEU A 375 7.76 6.27 7.24
CA LEU A 375 7.90 4.97 7.89
C LEU A 375 8.60 5.13 9.24
N PHE A 376 9.68 5.92 9.27
CA PHE A 376 10.38 6.29 10.49
C PHE A 376 11.30 7.51 10.27
N ASP A 377 11.26 8.47 11.21
CA ASP A 377 12.15 9.63 11.18
C ASP A 377 13.55 9.28 11.70
N PHE A 378 14.39 8.77 10.79
CA PHE A 378 15.80 8.46 11.08
C PHE A 378 16.60 9.66 11.57
N SER A 379 16.21 10.88 11.16
CA SER A 379 16.90 12.09 11.62
C SER A 379 16.56 12.45 13.07
N ALA A 380 15.35 12.13 13.54
CA ALA A 380 15.01 12.22 14.96
C ALA A 380 15.86 11.28 15.82
N TRP A 381 16.13 10.05 15.35
CA TRP A 381 17.04 9.14 16.05
C TRP A 381 18.48 9.65 16.08
N MET A 382 19.04 10.09 14.95
CA MET A 382 20.40 10.65 14.92
C MET A 382 20.53 11.87 15.83
N GLU A 383 19.52 12.74 15.84
CA GLU A 383 19.44 13.88 16.77
C GLU A 383 19.46 13.42 18.23
N SER A 384 18.68 12.38 18.57
CA SER A 384 18.61 11.83 19.93
C SER A 384 19.97 11.36 20.41
N LYS A 385 20.74 10.71 19.54
CA LYS A 385 22.10 10.27 19.82
C LYS A 385 23.08 11.44 19.98
N ILE A 386 23.02 12.44 19.09
CA ILE A 386 23.94 13.58 19.13
C ILE A 386 23.66 14.47 20.34
N ARG A 387 22.39 14.79 20.61
CA ARG A 387 21.96 15.69 21.69
C ARG A 387 21.86 15.01 23.06
N LYS A 388 21.91 13.66 23.12
CA LYS A 388 21.66 12.86 24.33
C LYS A 388 20.28 13.12 24.96
N VAL A 389 19.30 13.31 24.10
CA VAL A 389 17.89 13.47 24.47
C VAL A 389 17.15 12.18 24.13
N SER A 390 16.10 11.84 24.89
CA SER A 390 15.33 10.64 24.57
C SER A 390 14.69 10.76 23.18
N LEU A 391 14.54 9.64 22.47
CA LEU A 391 13.88 9.65 21.15
C LEU A 391 12.43 10.14 21.27
N SER A 392 11.75 9.76 22.35
CA SER A 392 10.38 10.19 22.66
C SER A 392 10.27 11.72 22.71
N GLU A 393 11.14 12.39 23.49
CA GLU A 393 11.15 13.85 23.60
C GLU A 393 11.37 14.56 22.25
N ILE A 394 12.23 14.01 21.38
CA ILE A 394 12.48 14.60 20.06
C ILE A 394 11.29 14.41 19.12
N LEU A 395 10.63 13.25 19.15
CA LEU A 395 9.44 13.00 18.34
C LEU A 395 8.27 13.89 18.80
N ILE A 396 8.06 14.02 20.11
CA ILE A 396 7.06 14.93 20.70
C ILE A 396 7.32 16.37 20.26
N ALA A 397 8.56 16.84 20.32
CA ALA A 397 8.91 18.22 19.96
C ALA A 397 8.73 18.54 18.46
N LYS A 398 8.54 17.53 17.62
CA LYS A 398 8.36 17.63 16.16
C LYS A 398 6.92 17.35 15.72
N PHE A 399 6.09 16.97 16.67
CA PHE A 399 4.66 16.78 16.51
C PHE A 399 3.98 18.12 16.77
#